data_AF-A0A4Q0IYW8-F1
#
_entry.id   AF-A0A4Q0IYW8-F1
#
_cell.length_a   1.000
_cell.length_b   1.000
_cell.length_c   1.000
_cell.angle_alpha   90.00
_cell.angle_beta   90.00
_cell.angle_gamma   90.00
#
_symmetry.space_group_name_H-M   'P 1'
#
loop_
_entity.id
_entity.type
_entity.pdbx_description
1 polymer ?
#
loop_
_entity_poly.entity_id
_entity_poly.type
_entity_poly.pdbx_seq_one_letter_code
_entity_poly.pdbx_strand_id
1 'polypeptide(L)'
;MKFDITEWSFFDLLWEYLEIIFYFKSDEPWEEYPWFTQVELKKIVAVLNAFTGGNYIVETMEGKKKIDEVFCTGFGHYFDFYTEKQMLEIKKLLKGHGLFRELGKTTFPAVGYFYKELFKTFETGHKYITKFDFLPLNIKKDPVFQILNGFKFERQDKLIYRFNRKVCEAMMILLGKKFRRTFTTAELIANYSYPNVEHAKIEKAKIAYQDKSGDYGYR
;
A
#
# COMPACT_ATOMS: atom_id res chain seq x y z
N MET A 1 -2.78 14.38 4.99
CA MET A 1 -3.40 14.30 6.32
C MET A 1 -3.81 12.86 6.51
N LYS A 2 -3.00 12.06 7.21
CA LYS A 2 -3.38 10.69 7.56
C LYS A 2 -4.31 10.80 8.78
N PHE A 3 -5.42 10.08 8.73
CA PHE A 3 -6.37 9.98 9.83
C PHE A 3 -6.16 8.63 10.51
N ASP A 4 -6.61 8.48 11.75
CA ASP A 4 -6.73 7.16 12.36
C ASP A 4 -7.69 6.33 11.48
N ILE A 5 -7.12 5.35 10.79
CA ILE A 5 -7.90 4.39 10.00
C ILE A 5 -8.75 3.62 11.01
N THR A 6 -10.06 3.81 10.96
CA THR A 6 -11.01 3.12 11.83
C THR A 6 -11.39 1.74 11.28
N GLU A 7 -11.31 1.59 9.96
CA GLU A 7 -11.59 0.38 9.22
C GLU A 7 -10.55 0.18 8.10
N TRP A 8 -9.95 -1.00 8.05
CA TRP A 8 -8.97 -1.41 7.07
C TRP A 8 -9.61 -2.24 5.97
N SER A 9 -9.51 -1.74 4.74
CA SER A 9 -9.76 -2.51 3.52
C SER A 9 -8.46 -3.02 2.90
N PHE A 10 -8.56 -3.91 1.92
CA PHE A 10 -7.40 -4.37 1.16
C PHE A 10 -6.71 -3.23 0.41
N PHE A 11 -7.47 -2.23 -0.03
CA PHE A 11 -6.89 -1.03 -0.64
C PHE A 11 -6.02 -0.26 0.35
N ASP A 12 -6.49 -0.09 1.59
CA ASP A 12 -5.75 0.64 2.62
C ASP A 12 -4.47 -0.12 3.01
N LEU A 13 -4.56 -1.45 3.08
CA LEU A 13 -3.38 -2.31 3.28
C LEU A 13 -2.33 -2.10 2.18
N LEU A 14 -2.72 -2.16 0.90
CA LEU A 14 -1.79 -1.96 -0.21
C LEU A 14 -1.23 -0.53 -0.24
N TRP A 15 -2.07 0.46 0.04
CA TRP A 15 -1.66 1.86 0.03
C TRP A 15 -0.64 2.14 1.13
N GLU A 16 -0.96 1.80 2.37
CA GLU A 16 -0.07 2.03 3.51
C GLU A 16 1.21 1.18 3.43
N TYR A 17 1.14 -0.02 2.83
CA TYR A 17 2.34 -0.79 2.50
C TYR A 17 3.29 -0.02 1.58
N LEU A 18 2.78 0.61 0.52
CA LEU A 18 3.59 1.35 -0.45
C LEU A 18 4.18 2.64 0.12
N GLU A 19 3.51 3.28 1.07
CA GLU A 19 4.03 4.45 1.79
C GLU A 19 5.32 4.14 2.56
N ILE A 20 5.46 2.90 3.06
CA ILE A 20 6.60 2.50 3.90
C ILE A 20 7.41 1.33 3.32
N ILE A 21 7.24 1.05 2.01
CA ILE A 21 7.87 -0.10 1.32
C ILE A 21 9.40 -0.13 1.46
N PHE A 22 10.03 1.05 1.55
CA PHE A 22 11.47 1.17 1.76
C PHE A 22 11.95 0.38 2.99
N TYR A 23 11.21 0.44 4.09
CA TYR A 23 11.60 -0.22 5.33
C TYR A 23 11.50 -1.76 5.24
N PHE A 24 10.54 -2.28 4.47
CA PHE A 24 10.45 -3.72 4.20
C PHE A 24 11.60 -4.23 3.31
N LYS A 25 12.22 -3.34 2.53
CA LYS A 25 13.36 -3.66 1.65
C LYS A 25 14.72 -3.29 2.26
N SER A 26 14.72 -2.61 3.39
CA SER A 26 15.93 -2.17 4.07
C SER A 26 16.57 -3.31 4.86
N ASP A 27 17.90 -3.38 4.85
CA ASP A 27 18.69 -4.29 5.67
C ASP A 27 18.99 -3.73 7.08
N GLU A 28 18.44 -2.55 7.42
CA GLU A 28 18.60 -1.92 8.73
C GLU A 28 18.03 -2.84 9.84
N PRO A 29 18.77 -3.04 10.95
CA PRO A 29 18.30 -3.79 12.11
C PRO A 29 17.03 -3.18 12.73
N TRP A 30 16.20 -4.02 13.33
CA TRP A 30 14.92 -3.60 13.88
C TRP A 30 15.05 -2.52 14.97
N GLU A 31 16.06 -2.66 15.82
CA GLU A 31 16.35 -1.80 16.96
C GLU A 31 16.81 -0.39 16.53
N GLU A 32 17.31 -0.25 15.29
CA GLU A 32 17.74 1.04 14.74
C GLU A 32 16.57 1.88 14.24
N TYR A 33 15.42 1.26 13.93
CA TYR A 33 14.25 2.00 13.50
C TYR A 33 13.69 2.87 14.64
N PRO A 34 13.34 4.14 14.37
CA PRO A 34 12.59 4.95 15.31
C PRO A 34 11.29 4.26 15.75
N TRP A 35 10.90 4.45 17.01
CA TRP A 35 9.69 3.82 17.58
C TRP A 35 8.43 4.01 16.72
N PHE A 36 8.24 5.20 16.12
CA PHE A 36 7.08 5.46 15.27
C PHE A 36 7.08 4.57 14.01
N THR A 37 8.25 4.35 13.40
CA THR A 37 8.42 3.47 12.24
C THR A 37 8.13 2.02 12.63
N GLN A 38 8.63 1.58 13.79
CA GLN A 38 8.34 0.25 14.33
C GLN A 38 6.83 0.03 14.52
N VAL A 39 6.11 1.04 15.05
CA VAL A 39 4.66 0.99 15.21
C VAL A 39 3.94 0.89 13.85
N GLU A 40 4.32 1.70 12.86
CA GLU A 40 3.70 1.68 11.53
C GLU A 40 3.90 0.34 10.81
N LEU A 41 5.11 -0.22 10.89
CA LEU A 41 5.41 -1.55 10.35
C LEU A 41 4.56 -2.64 11.00
N LYS A 42 4.41 -2.61 12.34
CA LYS A 42 3.55 -3.56 13.07
C LYS A 42 2.07 -3.43 12.70
N LYS A 43 1.58 -2.21 12.43
CA LYS A 43 0.20 -1.99 11.95
C LYS A 43 -0.05 -2.71 10.62
N ILE A 44 0.86 -2.58 9.64
CA ILE A 44 0.75 -3.30 8.35
C ILE A 44 0.73 -4.82 8.55
N VAL A 45 1.61 -5.33 9.41
CA VAL A 45 1.74 -6.78 9.66
C VAL A 45 0.48 -7.36 10.30
N ALA A 46 -0.10 -6.66 11.28
CA ALA A 46 -1.35 -7.06 11.90
C ALA A 46 -2.49 -7.19 10.87
N VAL A 47 -2.62 -6.19 9.98
CA VAL A 47 -3.63 -6.21 8.91
C VAL A 47 -3.34 -7.31 7.89
N LEU A 48 -2.07 -7.50 7.51
CA LEU A 48 -1.66 -8.59 6.62
C LEU A 48 -2.02 -9.97 7.20
N ASN A 49 -1.73 -10.19 8.49
CA ASN A 49 -2.10 -11.42 9.19
C ASN A 49 -3.62 -11.63 9.19
N ALA A 50 -4.41 -10.57 9.36
CA ALA A 50 -5.87 -10.65 9.30
C ALA A 50 -6.40 -11.09 7.92
N PHE A 51 -5.85 -10.56 6.83
CA PHE A 51 -6.25 -10.94 5.46
C PHE A 51 -5.81 -12.36 5.07
N THR A 52 -4.65 -12.80 5.54
CA THR A 52 -4.01 -14.02 5.06
C THR A 52 -4.17 -15.22 6.00
N GLY A 53 -4.51 -14.97 7.27
CA GLY A 53 -4.41 -15.97 8.34
C GLY A 53 -2.96 -16.35 8.68
N GLY A 54 -1.99 -15.58 8.21
CA GLY A 54 -0.57 -15.80 8.44
C GLY A 54 -0.10 -15.36 9.82
N ASN A 55 1.19 -15.59 10.08
CA ASN A 55 1.90 -15.09 11.26
C ASN A 55 3.25 -14.50 10.83
N TYR A 56 3.20 -13.34 10.18
CA TYR A 56 4.39 -12.63 9.72
C TYR A 56 5.04 -11.84 10.86
N ILE A 57 6.38 -11.78 10.86
CA ILE A 57 7.20 -11.15 11.91
C ILE A 57 8.12 -10.11 11.27
N VAL A 58 7.82 -8.82 11.42
CA VAL A 58 8.58 -7.74 10.75
C VAL A 58 9.91 -7.40 11.43
N GLU A 59 10.15 -7.91 12.63
CA GLU A 59 11.33 -7.58 13.44
C GLU A 59 12.60 -8.29 12.94
N THR A 60 12.48 -9.21 11.97
CA THR A 60 13.61 -9.93 11.39
C THR A 60 13.81 -9.56 9.92
N MET A 61 15.04 -9.62 9.44
CA MET A 61 15.35 -9.40 8.01
C MET A 61 14.61 -10.39 7.11
N GLU A 62 14.58 -11.68 7.49
CA GLU A 62 13.87 -12.71 6.73
C GLU A 62 12.36 -12.45 6.71
N GLY A 63 11.80 -12.04 7.84
CA GLY A 63 10.39 -11.70 7.94
C GLY A 63 10.01 -10.48 7.10
N LYS A 64 10.84 -9.42 7.06
CA LYS A 64 10.67 -8.28 6.15
C LYS A 64 10.63 -8.72 4.67
N LYS A 65 11.58 -9.55 4.26
CA LYS A 65 11.65 -10.12 2.90
C LYS A 65 10.40 -10.92 2.55
N LYS A 66 9.95 -11.78 3.47
CA LYS A 66 8.73 -12.59 3.28
C LYS A 66 7.48 -11.73 3.17
N ILE A 67 7.40 -10.64 3.93
CA ILE A 67 6.29 -9.68 3.83
C ILE A 67 6.30 -9.01 2.45
N ASP A 68 7.43 -8.46 1.99
CA ASP A 68 7.53 -7.83 0.64
C ASP A 68 7.18 -8.81 -0.47
N GLU A 69 7.65 -10.06 -0.37
CA GLU A 69 7.34 -11.12 -1.32
C GLU A 69 5.83 -11.37 -1.42
N VAL A 70 5.13 -11.48 -0.28
CA VAL A 70 3.68 -11.75 -0.23
C VAL A 70 2.89 -10.65 -0.93
N PHE A 71 3.26 -9.39 -0.71
CA PHE A 71 2.67 -8.24 -1.40
C PHE A 71 2.96 -8.25 -2.90
N CYS A 72 4.14 -8.70 -3.32
CA CYS A 72 4.56 -8.68 -4.73
C CYS A 72 4.11 -9.91 -5.52
N THR A 73 3.73 -11.01 -4.88
CA THR A 73 3.50 -12.31 -5.56
C THR A 73 2.06 -12.81 -5.49
N GLY A 74 1.15 -12.07 -4.87
CA GLY A 74 -0.28 -12.40 -4.85
C GLY A 74 -0.68 -13.29 -3.69
N PHE A 75 -0.07 -13.10 -2.52
CA PHE A 75 -0.53 -13.68 -1.24
C PHE A 75 -0.72 -15.21 -1.24
N GLY A 76 0.25 -15.92 -1.84
CA GLY A 76 0.24 -17.38 -1.90
C GLY A 76 -0.57 -17.98 -3.06
N HIS A 77 -1.22 -17.15 -3.88
CA HIS A 77 -1.99 -17.58 -5.06
C HIS A 77 -1.12 -17.60 -6.34
N TYR A 78 0.21 -17.70 -6.21
CA TYR A 78 1.10 -17.48 -7.36
C TYR A 78 0.88 -18.50 -8.49
N PHE A 79 0.69 -19.77 -8.12
CA PHE A 79 0.51 -20.89 -9.03
C PHE A 79 -0.96 -21.23 -9.30
N ASP A 80 -1.90 -20.50 -8.70
CA ASP A 80 -3.32 -20.74 -8.91
C ASP A 80 -3.73 -20.30 -10.31
N PHE A 81 -4.68 -21.02 -10.91
CA PHE A 81 -5.32 -20.60 -12.15
C PHE A 81 -6.53 -19.72 -11.84
N TYR A 82 -6.71 -18.62 -12.58
CA TYR A 82 -7.96 -17.88 -12.48
C TYR A 82 -9.09 -18.63 -13.21
N THR A 83 -10.31 -18.41 -12.76
CA THR A 83 -11.52 -18.91 -13.42
C THR A 83 -11.96 -17.98 -14.55
N GLU A 84 -12.70 -18.52 -15.53
CA GLU A 84 -13.32 -17.70 -16.58
C GLU A 84 -14.21 -16.60 -16.01
N LYS A 85 -14.94 -16.91 -14.93
CA LYS A 85 -15.80 -15.95 -14.23
C LYS A 85 -15.00 -14.77 -13.68
N GLN A 86 -13.87 -15.03 -13.01
CA GLN A 86 -12.98 -13.97 -12.53
C GLN A 86 -12.50 -13.09 -13.69
N MET A 87 -12.08 -13.70 -14.80
CA MET A 87 -11.63 -12.95 -15.96
C MET A 87 -12.72 -12.12 -16.61
N LEU A 88 -13.95 -12.63 -16.67
CA LEU A 88 -15.08 -11.87 -17.21
C LEU A 88 -15.40 -10.65 -16.34
N GLU A 89 -15.38 -10.80 -15.02
CA GLU A 89 -15.60 -9.72 -14.07
C GLU A 89 -14.50 -8.64 -14.21
N ILE A 90 -13.23 -9.05 -14.27
CA ILE A 90 -12.09 -8.14 -14.46
C ILE A 90 -12.16 -7.43 -15.82
N LYS A 91 -12.49 -8.16 -16.90
CA LYS A 91 -12.71 -7.59 -18.25
C LYS A 91 -13.75 -6.48 -18.24
N LYS A 92 -14.86 -6.71 -17.53
CA LYS A 92 -15.94 -5.72 -17.41
C LYS A 92 -15.51 -4.51 -16.58
N LEU A 93 -14.83 -4.75 -15.46
CA LEU A 93 -14.34 -3.72 -14.53
C LEU A 93 -13.31 -2.78 -15.20
N LEU A 94 -12.39 -3.36 -15.96
CA LEU A 94 -11.29 -2.66 -16.63
C LEU A 94 -11.61 -2.28 -18.08
N LYS A 95 -12.86 -2.42 -18.53
CA LYS A 95 -13.27 -2.05 -19.89
C LYS A 95 -12.97 -0.57 -20.14
N GLY A 96 -12.29 -0.28 -21.25
CA GLY A 96 -11.87 1.08 -21.60
C GLY A 96 -10.63 1.57 -20.85
N HIS A 97 -10.08 0.79 -19.93
CA HIS A 97 -8.79 1.08 -19.30
C HIS A 97 -7.66 0.65 -20.23
N GLY A 98 -6.69 1.54 -20.50
CA GLY A 98 -5.55 1.24 -21.38
C GLY A 98 -4.76 0.00 -20.94
N LEU A 99 -4.71 -0.24 -19.62
CA LEU A 99 -4.16 -1.45 -19.03
C LEU A 99 -4.75 -2.73 -19.63
N PHE A 100 -6.07 -2.84 -19.82
CA PHE A 100 -6.67 -4.05 -20.36
C PHE A 100 -6.31 -4.26 -21.84
N ARG A 101 -6.03 -3.18 -22.58
CA ARG A 101 -5.55 -3.25 -23.97
C ARG A 101 -4.13 -3.83 -24.05
N GLU A 102 -3.29 -3.51 -23.08
CA GLU A 102 -1.93 -4.06 -23.00
C GLU A 102 -1.92 -5.48 -22.40
N LEU A 103 -2.71 -5.73 -21.35
CA LEU A 103 -2.85 -7.05 -20.72
C LEU A 103 -3.58 -8.06 -21.60
N GLY A 104 -4.52 -7.63 -22.43
CA GLY A 104 -5.33 -8.51 -23.30
C GLY A 104 -4.55 -9.14 -24.45
N LYS A 105 -3.30 -8.71 -24.67
CA LYS A 105 -2.36 -9.31 -25.65
C LYS A 105 -1.61 -10.51 -25.08
N THR A 106 -1.67 -10.73 -23.76
CA THR A 106 -0.93 -11.77 -23.05
C THR A 106 -1.91 -12.72 -22.36
N THR A 107 -1.77 -14.02 -22.61
CA THR A 107 -2.43 -15.04 -21.80
C THR A 107 -1.64 -15.20 -20.50
N PHE A 108 -2.23 -14.85 -19.37
CA PHE A 108 -1.62 -15.09 -18.06
C PHE A 108 -2.10 -16.44 -17.54
N PRO A 109 -1.29 -17.51 -17.54
CA PRO A 109 -1.79 -18.81 -17.11
C PRO A 109 -2.14 -18.82 -15.61
N ALA A 110 -1.45 -18.03 -14.78
CA ALA A 110 -1.63 -18.06 -13.33
C ALA A 110 -1.99 -16.68 -12.73
N VAL A 111 -2.71 -16.72 -11.61
CA VAL A 111 -3.11 -15.57 -10.78
C VAL A 111 -1.90 -14.74 -10.40
N GLY A 112 -0.79 -15.36 -10.00
CA GLY A 112 0.43 -14.65 -9.61
C GLY A 112 1.02 -13.75 -10.69
N TYR A 113 1.04 -14.20 -11.95
CA TYR A 113 1.55 -13.40 -13.05
C TYR A 113 0.66 -12.19 -13.32
N PHE A 114 -0.66 -12.38 -13.32
CA PHE A 114 -1.58 -11.28 -13.57
C PHE A 114 -1.60 -10.30 -12.38
N TYR A 115 -1.60 -10.81 -11.15
CA TYR A 115 -1.51 -10.00 -9.94
C TYR A 115 -0.27 -9.10 -9.96
N LYS A 116 0.91 -9.63 -10.35
CA LYS A 116 2.15 -8.84 -10.47
C LYS A 116 1.99 -7.62 -11.37
N GLU A 117 1.34 -7.76 -12.52
CA GLU A 117 1.13 -6.64 -13.45
C GLU A 117 0.11 -5.63 -12.91
N LEU A 118 -0.94 -6.10 -12.23
CA LEU A 118 -1.85 -5.21 -11.50
C LEU A 118 -1.10 -4.47 -10.39
N PHE A 119 -0.23 -5.14 -9.64
CA PHE A 119 0.52 -4.57 -8.52
C PHE A 119 1.49 -3.49 -8.98
N LYS A 120 2.26 -3.75 -10.04
CA LYS A 120 3.11 -2.72 -10.68
C LYS A 120 2.30 -1.50 -11.12
N THR A 121 1.10 -1.71 -11.66
CA THR A 121 0.21 -0.62 -12.08
C THR A 121 -0.26 0.21 -10.90
N PHE A 122 -0.71 -0.48 -9.83
CA PHE A 122 -1.14 0.16 -8.60
C PHE A 122 0.00 0.98 -7.97
N GLU A 123 1.19 0.39 -7.88
CA GLU A 123 2.43 1.02 -7.40
C GLU A 123 2.78 2.26 -8.23
N THR A 124 2.67 2.18 -9.56
CA THR A 124 2.94 3.31 -10.46
C THR A 124 1.96 4.46 -10.21
N GLY A 125 0.67 4.16 -10.05
CA GLY A 125 -0.35 5.15 -9.71
C GLY A 125 -0.11 5.79 -8.34
N HIS A 126 0.30 4.98 -7.35
CA HIS A 126 0.66 5.46 -6.02
C HIS A 126 1.85 6.42 -6.09
N LYS A 127 2.96 6.01 -6.70
CA LYS A 127 4.17 6.84 -6.88
C LYS A 127 3.88 8.16 -7.60
N TYR A 128 2.94 8.16 -8.54
CA TYR A 128 2.54 9.39 -9.21
C TYR A 128 1.83 10.35 -8.26
N ILE A 129 0.87 9.83 -7.48
CA ILE A 129 0.09 10.63 -6.54
C ILE A 129 1.02 11.21 -5.48
N THR A 130 1.88 10.39 -4.89
CA THR A 130 2.77 10.77 -3.78
C THR A 130 4.08 11.44 -4.22
N LYS A 131 4.27 11.67 -5.53
CA LYS A 131 5.51 12.22 -6.10
C LYS A 131 6.01 13.49 -5.42
N PHE A 132 5.08 14.32 -4.92
CA PHE A 132 5.39 15.61 -4.31
C PHE A 132 5.40 15.58 -2.78
N ASP A 133 5.06 14.45 -2.16
CA ASP A 133 5.00 14.33 -0.70
C ASP A 133 6.38 14.41 -0.04
N PHE A 134 7.43 14.10 -0.79
CA PHE A 134 8.82 14.16 -0.32
C PHE A 134 9.52 15.47 -0.68
N LEU A 135 8.82 16.44 -1.29
CA LEU A 135 9.45 17.73 -1.59
C LEU A 135 9.71 18.54 -0.31
N PRO A 136 10.86 19.24 -0.23
CA PRO A 136 11.16 20.18 0.84
C PRO A 136 10.06 21.21 1.10
N LEU A 137 9.89 21.59 2.38
CA LEU A 137 8.85 22.53 2.81
C LEU A 137 8.94 23.90 2.12
N ASN A 138 10.15 24.38 1.83
CA ASN A 138 10.35 25.63 1.10
C ASN A 138 9.78 25.56 -0.33
N ILE A 139 9.96 24.43 -1.03
CA ILE A 139 9.37 24.21 -2.36
C ILE A 139 7.84 24.11 -2.25
N LYS A 140 7.32 23.39 -1.25
CA LYS A 140 5.87 23.26 -1.03
C LYS A 140 5.19 24.59 -0.67
N LYS A 141 5.93 25.56 -0.13
CA LYS A 141 5.45 26.91 0.20
C LYS A 141 5.56 27.90 -0.96
N ASP A 142 6.23 27.54 -2.06
CA ASP A 142 6.32 28.39 -3.24
C ASP A 142 4.93 28.56 -3.91
N PRO A 143 4.45 29.79 -4.16
CA PRO A 143 3.13 30.02 -4.75
C PRO A 143 2.93 29.40 -6.13
N VAL A 144 3.97 29.39 -6.98
CA VAL A 144 3.91 28.78 -8.32
C VAL A 144 3.76 27.27 -8.18
N PHE A 145 4.53 26.66 -7.27
CA PHE A 145 4.39 25.24 -6.96
C PHE A 145 3.00 24.91 -6.42
N GLN A 146 2.43 25.72 -5.53
CA GLN A 146 1.09 25.50 -5.00
C GLN A 146 0.01 25.49 -6.09
N ILE A 147 0.10 26.40 -7.07
CA ILE A 147 -0.82 26.42 -8.22
C ILE A 147 -0.68 25.15 -9.05
N LEU A 148 0.55 24.74 -9.37
CA LEU A 148 0.82 23.52 -10.14
C LEU A 148 0.34 22.27 -9.40
N ASN A 149 0.62 22.17 -8.10
CA ASN A 149 0.20 21.07 -7.26
C ASN A 149 -1.33 21.02 -7.12
N GLY A 150 -1.99 22.16 -6.98
CA GLY A 150 -3.46 22.25 -6.97
C GLY A 150 -4.07 21.72 -8.28
N PHE A 151 -3.51 22.08 -9.44
CA PHE A 151 -3.96 21.57 -10.73
C PHE A 151 -3.76 20.04 -10.85
N LYS A 152 -2.59 19.52 -10.46
CA LYS A 152 -2.32 18.08 -10.43
C LYS A 152 -3.31 17.36 -9.54
N PHE A 153 -3.53 17.85 -8.32
CA PHE A 153 -4.43 17.25 -7.36
C PHE A 153 -5.87 17.15 -7.89
N GLU A 154 -6.40 18.28 -8.37
CA GLU A 154 -7.80 18.37 -8.81
C GLU A 154 -8.09 17.54 -10.06
N ARG A 155 -7.14 17.44 -11.00
CA ARG A 155 -7.38 16.80 -12.29
C ARG A 155 -6.79 15.40 -12.42
N GLN A 156 -5.57 15.19 -11.94
CA GLN A 156 -4.80 13.98 -12.22
C GLN A 156 -4.85 13.01 -11.05
N ASP A 157 -4.62 13.48 -9.82
CA ASP A 157 -4.54 12.58 -8.65
C ASP A 157 -5.89 11.94 -8.36
N LYS A 158 -6.99 12.71 -8.41
CA LYS A 158 -8.34 12.17 -8.25
C LYS A 158 -8.70 11.12 -9.30
N LEU A 159 -8.16 11.25 -10.52
CA LEU A 159 -8.39 10.29 -11.60
C LEU A 159 -7.56 9.02 -11.38
N ILE A 160 -6.28 9.18 -11.07
CA ILE A 160 -5.35 8.07 -10.83
C ILE A 160 -5.75 7.29 -9.58
N TYR A 161 -6.20 7.97 -8.53
CA TYR A 161 -6.70 7.32 -7.31
C TYR A 161 -7.91 6.44 -7.62
N ARG A 162 -8.86 6.95 -8.43
CA ARG A 162 -10.00 6.17 -8.92
C ARG A 162 -9.57 4.97 -9.77
N PHE A 163 -8.51 5.09 -10.56
CA PHE A 163 -7.95 3.96 -11.30
C PHE A 163 -7.28 2.94 -10.37
N ASN A 164 -6.49 3.36 -9.39
CA ASN A 164 -5.90 2.48 -8.38
C ASN A 164 -6.98 1.70 -7.62
N ARG A 165 -8.13 2.33 -7.30
CA ARG A 165 -9.28 1.62 -6.70
C ARG A 165 -9.80 0.50 -7.60
N LYS A 166 -9.94 0.74 -8.91
CA LYS A 166 -10.36 -0.30 -9.88
C LYS A 166 -9.32 -1.40 -10.04
N VAL A 167 -8.04 -1.06 -10.07
CA VAL A 167 -6.94 -2.03 -10.13
C VAL A 167 -6.92 -2.90 -8.88
N CYS A 168 -7.08 -2.31 -7.70
CA CYS A 168 -7.21 -3.04 -6.44
C CYS A 168 -8.45 -3.96 -6.43
N GLU A 169 -9.58 -3.50 -6.96
CA GLU A 169 -10.77 -4.34 -7.11
C GLU A 169 -10.53 -5.54 -8.06
N ALA A 170 -9.78 -5.34 -9.15
CA ALA A 170 -9.34 -6.43 -10.01
C ALA A 170 -8.44 -7.44 -9.26
N MET A 171 -7.54 -6.97 -8.40
CA MET A 171 -6.72 -7.85 -7.54
C MET A 171 -7.60 -8.65 -6.58
N MET A 172 -8.58 -8.02 -5.92
CA MET A 172 -9.51 -8.73 -5.02
C MET A 172 -10.34 -9.79 -5.77
N ILE A 173 -10.71 -9.54 -7.03
CA ILE A 173 -11.36 -10.57 -7.86
C ILE A 173 -10.43 -11.76 -8.08
N LEU A 174 -9.16 -11.51 -8.43
CA LEU A 174 -8.16 -12.57 -8.64
C LEU A 174 -7.88 -13.38 -7.38
N LEU A 175 -7.67 -12.70 -6.26
CA LEU A 175 -7.29 -13.32 -4.99
C LEU A 175 -8.48 -13.95 -4.24
N GLY A 176 -9.71 -13.58 -4.62
CA GLY A 176 -10.93 -14.16 -4.11
C GLY A 176 -11.59 -13.39 -2.96
N LYS A 177 -12.79 -13.84 -2.57
CA LYS A 177 -13.71 -13.11 -1.69
C LYS A 177 -13.13 -12.74 -0.32
N LYS A 178 -12.17 -13.51 0.22
CA LYS A 178 -11.55 -13.21 1.52
C LYS A 178 -10.91 -11.81 1.56
N PHE A 179 -10.36 -11.36 0.43
CA PHE A 179 -9.74 -10.03 0.31
C PHE A 179 -10.73 -8.88 0.17
N ARG A 180 -12.03 -9.16 0.06
CA ARG A 180 -13.08 -8.12 0.10
C ARG A 180 -13.54 -7.82 1.53
N ARG A 181 -13.08 -8.58 2.52
CA ARG A 181 -13.39 -8.32 3.93
C ARG A 181 -12.71 -7.03 4.37
N THR A 182 -13.36 -6.32 5.28
CA THR A 182 -12.79 -5.21 6.03
C THR A 182 -12.60 -5.61 7.49
N PHE A 183 -11.67 -4.93 8.15
CA PHE A 183 -11.35 -5.19 9.56
C PHE A 183 -11.36 -3.87 10.33
N THR A 184 -12.09 -3.82 11.43
CA THR A 184 -12.05 -2.63 12.28
C THR A 184 -10.73 -2.58 13.06
N THR A 185 -10.25 -1.38 13.40
CA THR A 185 -9.05 -1.26 14.24
C THR A 185 -9.24 -1.93 15.61
N ALA A 186 -10.46 -1.89 16.16
CA ALA A 186 -10.79 -2.62 17.39
C ALA A 186 -10.61 -4.14 17.25
N GLU A 187 -11.08 -4.73 16.13
CA GLU A 187 -10.89 -6.15 15.83
C GLU A 187 -9.40 -6.51 15.67
N LEU A 188 -8.64 -5.65 14.99
CA LEU A 188 -7.21 -5.86 14.78
C LEU A 188 -6.41 -5.79 16.10
N ILE A 189 -6.79 -4.88 17.01
CA ILE A 189 -6.20 -4.80 18.36
C ILE A 189 -6.52 -6.07 19.15
N ALA A 190 -7.77 -6.53 19.10
CA ALA A 190 -8.21 -7.68 19.86
C ALA A 190 -7.59 -9.01 19.38
N ASN A 191 -7.44 -9.18 18.06
CA ASN A 191 -7.20 -10.50 17.47
C ASN A 191 -5.87 -10.64 16.71
N TYR A 192 -5.20 -9.53 16.36
CA TYR A 192 -4.08 -9.55 15.40
C TYR A 192 -2.86 -8.73 15.86
N SER A 193 -2.75 -8.45 17.16
CA SER A 193 -1.61 -7.71 17.75
C SER A 193 -1.38 -6.33 17.14
N TYR A 194 -2.44 -5.68 16.66
CA TYR A 194 -2.36 -4.32 16.14
C TYR A 194 -1.96 -3.34 17.26
N PRO A 195 -0.94 -2.48 17.07
CA PRO A 195 -0.54 -1.52 18.09
C PRO A 195 -1.68 -0.56 18.47
N ASN A 196 -2.10 -0.58 19.73
CA ASN A 196 -3.08 0.34 20.28
C ASN A 196 -2.44 1.71 20.61
N VAL A 197 -2.13 2.46 19.56
CA VAL A 197 -1.46 3.76 19.62
C VAL A 197 -2.17 4.74 18.70
N GLU A 198 -2.63 5.85 19.28
CA GLU A 198 -3.26 6.96 18.57
C GLU A 198 -2.32 7.59 17.52
N HIS A 199 -2.85 7.93 16.35
CA HIS A 199 -2.07 8.53 15.27
C HIS A 199 -1.40 9.84 15.70
N ALA A 200 -2.07 10.67 16.51
CA ALA A 200 -1.51 11.93 17.01
C ALA A 200 -0.18 11.73 17.78
N LYS A 201 -0.04 10.61 18.50
CA LYS A 201 1.19 10.29 19.24
C LYS A 201 2.32 9.90 18.29
N ILE A 202 2.02 9.19 17.21
CA ILE A 202 2.97 8.82 16.15
C ILE A 202 3.48 10.09 15.45
N GLU A 203 2.57 10.99 15.04
CA GLU A 203 2.92 12.24 14.36
C GLU A 203 3.76 13.17 15.25
N LYS A 204 3.40 13.30 16.53
CA LYS A 204 4.21 14.07 17.48
C LYS A 204 5.64 13.51 17.60
N ALA A 205 5.80 12.18 17.59
CA ALA A 205 7.10 11.55 17.64
C ALA A 205 7.92 11.78 16.35
N LYS A 206 7.28 11.76 15.17
CA LYS A 206 7.93 12.08 13.88
C LYS A 206 8.46 13.50 13.85
N ILE A 207 7.64 14.48 14.25
CA ILE A 207 8.04 15.89 14.29
C ILE A 207 9.24 16.09 15.22
N ALA A 208 9.15 15.54 16.44
CA ALA A 208 10.24 15.64 17.40
C ALA A 208 11.55 14.95 16.93
N TYR A 209 11.45 13.94 16.07
CA TYR A 209 12.60 13.28 15.47
C TYR A 209 13.25 14.15 14.39
N GLN A 210 12.45 14.74 13.50
CA GLN A 210 12.92 15.66 12.45
C GLN A 210 13.64 16.89 13.03
N ASP A 211 13.10 17.45 14.11
CA ASP A 211 13.71 18.60 14.80
C ASP A 211 15.09 18.25 15.41
N LYS A 212 15.29 16.99 15.83
CA LYS A 212 16.54 16.52 16.44
C LYS A 212 17.58 16.05 15.43
N SER A 213 17.16 15.45 14.32
CA SER A 213 18.08 14.97 13.29
C SER A 213 18.64 16.11 12.42
N GLY A 214 18.05 17.32 12.49
CA GLY A 214 18.35 18.41 11.56
C GLY A 214 17.97 18.08 10.12
N ASP A 215 17.26 16.97 9.92
CA ASP A 215 16.94 16.42 8.62
C ASP A 215 15.56 16.95 8.20
N TYR A 216 15.58 18.09 7.51
CA TYR A 216 14.39 18.72 6.92
C TYR A 216 13.93 18.02 5.62
N GLY A 217 14.32 16.76 5.43
CA GLY A 217 13.87 15.90 4.34
C GLY A 217 14.99 15.50 3.40
N TYR A 218 15.76 14.49 3.77
CA TYR A 218 16.49 13.63 2.85
C TYR A 218 16.44 12.17 3.33
N ARG A 219 15.43 11.42 2.89
CA ARG A 219 15.47 9.97 2.66
C ARG A 219 14.39 9.59 1.65
#